data_AF-A0A6L9KRN7-F1
#
_entry.id   AF-A0A6L9KRN7-F1
#
_cell.length_a   1.000
_cell.length_b   1.000
_cell.length_c   1.000
_cell.angle_alpha   90.00
_cell.angle_beta   90.00
_cell.angle_gamma   90.00
#
_symmetry.space_group_name_H-M   'P 1'
#
loop_
_entity.id
_entity.type
_entity.pdbx_description
1 polymer ?
#
loop_
_entity_poly.entity_id
_entity_poly.type
_entity_poly.pdbx_seq_one_letter_code
_entity_poly.pdbx_strand_id
1 'polypeptide(L)' 'MNCSIHTSDMRKARKIWKLLGGKAIPVTKTGEMRYTHPFYKDTIRSNDRRSDVPAVLISRINQILRTQADKD' A
#
# COMPACT_ATOMS: atom_id res chain seq x y z
N MET A 1 12.93 -15.11 -4.26
CA MET A 1 13.58 -13.78 -4.37
C MET A 1 13.18 -12.89 -3.21
N ASN A 2 14.12 -12.17 -2.57
CA ASN A 2 13.84 -11.35 -1.39
C ASN A 2 13.35 -9.94 -1.80
N CYS A 3 12.14 -9.84 -2.36
CA CYS A 3 11.59 -8.59 -2.89
C CYS A 3 11.02 -7.69 -1.78
N SER A 4 11.91 -7.02 -1.03
CA SER A 4 11.51 -5.97 -0.08
C SER A 4 11.68 -4.60 -0.74
N ILE A 5 10.57 -3.88 -0.90
CA ILE A 5 10.56 -2.51 -1.42
C ILE A 5 10.71 -1.55 -0.24
N HIS A 6 11.67 -0.64 -0.34
CA HIS A 6 11.79 0.53 0.53
C HIS A 6 11.65 1.76 -0.36
N THR A 7 10.49 2.40 -0.29
CA THR A 7 10.21 3.61 -1.08
C THR A 7 9.62 4.68 -0.20
N SER A 8 10.27 5.83 -0.16
CA SER A 8 9.75 7.05 0.47
C SER A 8 8.87 7.86 -0.48
N ASP A 9 8.59 7.34 -1.68
CA ASP A 9 7.78 8.01 -2.70
C ASP A 9 6.35 7.44 -2.72
N MET A 10 5.41 8.27 -2.29
CA MET A 10 3.99 7.91 -2.20
C MET A 10 3.36 7.56 -3.54
N ARG A 11 3.85 8.14 -4.64
CA ARG A 11 3.34 7.83 -5.98
C ARG A 11 3.77 6.42 -6.39
N LYS A 12 5.03 6.06 -6.13
CA LYS A 12 5.53 4.71 -6.38
C LYS A 12 4.81 3.67 -5.52
N ALA A 13 4.69 3.91 -4.22
CA ALA A 13 3.97 3.02 -3.31
C ALA A 13 2.53 2.78 -3.75
N ARG A 14 1.80 3.85 -4.15
CA ARG A 14 0.43 3.75 -4.66
C ARG A 14 0.34 2.97 -5.96
N LYS A 15 1.30 3.16 -6.87
CA LYS A 15 1.35 2.41 -8.14
C LYS A 15 1.53 0.92 -7.87
N ILE A 16 2.48 0.55 -7.01
CA ILE A 16 2.73 -0.84 -6.62
C ILE A 16 1.51 -1.43 -5.92
N TRP A 17 0.90 -0.71 -4.99
CA TRP A 17 -0.32 -1.15 -4.31
C TRP A 17 -1.45 -1.48 -5.30
N LYS A 18 -1.66 -0.63 -6.31
CA LYS A 18 -2.64 -0.88 -7.39
C LYS A 18 -2.27 -2.09 -8.24
N LEU A 19 -0.99 -2.26 -8.58
CA LEU A 19 -0.50 -3.41 -9.36
C LEU A 19 -0.71 -4.73 -8.62
N LEU A 20 -0.59 -4.73 -7.29
CA LEU A 20 -0.83 -5.91 -6.46
C LEU A 20 -2.32 -6.23 -6.27
N GLY A 21 -3.24 -5.45 -6.85
CA GLY A 21 -4.69 -5.64 -6.72
C GLY A 21 -5.33 -4.84 -5.57
N GLY A 22 -4.56 -3.95 -4.93
CA GLY A 22 -5.06 -3.03 -3.93
C GLY A 22 -5.83 -1.84 -4.53
N LYS A 23 -6.82 -1.35 -3.79
CA LYS A 23 -7.56 -0.12 -4.12
C LYS A 23 -7.14 1.01 -3.18
N ALA A 24 -7.16 2.24 -3.69
CA ALA A 24 -6.90 3.45 -2.93
C ALA A 24 -8.06 4.41 -3.17
N ILE A 25 -8.86 4.67 -2.13
CA ILE A 25 -10.12 5.39 -2.19
C ILE A 25 -9.97 6.67 -1.36
N PRO A 26 -10.20 7.87 -1.94
CA PRO A 26 -10.20 9.10 -1.15
C PRO A 26 -11.34 9.09 -0.14
N VAL A 27 -11.04 9.48 1.09
CA VAL A 27 -12.05 9.73 2.13
C VAL A 27 -12.57 11.15 1.92
N THR A 28 -13.88 11.26 1.70
CA THR A 28 -14.52 12.53 1.35
C THR A 28 -14.36 13.53 2.49
N LYS A 29 -14.09 14.80 2.13
CA LYS A 29 -14.01 15.94 3.05
C LYS A 29 -12.88 15.91 4.10
N THR A 30 -12.01 14.90 4.13
CA THR A 30 -10.89 14.82 5.09
C THR A 30 -9.51 14.99 4.47
N GLY A 31 -9.36 14.73 3.16
CA GLY A 31 -8.04 14.71 2.51
C GLY A 31 -7.23 13.45 2.85
N GLU A 32 -7.86 12.45 3.45
CA GLU A 32 -7.26 11.14 3.69
C GLU A 32 -7.51 10.20 2.52
N MET A 33 -6.64 9.20 2.37
CA MET A 33 -6.76 8.09 1.45
C MET A 33 -6.92 6.80 2.25
N ARG A 34 -7.89 5.99 1.85
CA ARG A 34 -8.12 4.63 2.36
C ARG A 34 -7.57 3.61 1.38
N TYR A 35 -6.59 2.84 1.80
CA TYR A 35 -6.04 1.72 1.08
C TYR A 35 -6.71 0.43 1.52
N THR A 36 -7.25 -0.31 0.56
CA THR A 36 -7.91 -1.61 0.79
C THR A 36 -7.27 -2.65 -0.12
N HIS A 37 -7.25 -3.91 0.32
CA HIS A 37 -6.68 -5.01 -0.46
C HIS A 37 -7.41 -6.31 -0.10
N PRO A 38 -7.72 -7.19 -1.07
CA PRO A 38 -8.51 -8.42 -0.81
C PRO A 38 -7.84 -9.38 0.18
N PHE A 39 -6.50 -9.41 0.25
CA PHE A 39 -5.78 -10.23 1.24
C PHE A 39 -5.90 -9.73 2.69
N TYR A 40 -6.31 -8.47 2.92
CA TYR A 40 -6.37 -7.89 4.26
C TYR A 40 -7.78 -7.43 4.58
N LYS A 41 -8.30 -7.88 5.73
CA LYS A 41 -9.57 -7.39 6.26
C LYS A 41 -9.49 -5.92 6.71
N ASP A 42 -8.30 -5.51 7.16
CA ASP A 42 -8.05 -4.15 7.65
C ASP A 42 -7.76 -3.16 6.50
N THR A 43 -8.37 -1.99 6.58
CA THR A 43 -8.10 -0.87 5.66
C THR A 43 -7.09 0.07 6.28
N ILE A 44 -6.10 0.52 5.50
CA ILE A 44 -5.11 1.51 5.95
C ILE A 44 -5.64 2.90 5.62
N ARG A 45 -5.64 3.82 6.58
CA ARG A 45 -5.91 5.24 6.31
C ARG A 45 -4.59 6.01 6.39
N SER A 46 -4.36 6.87 5.41
CA SER A 46 -3.22 7.78 5.40
C SER A 46 -3.66 9.15 4.94
N ASN A 47 -3.09 10.20 5.52
CA ASN A 47 -3.33 11.55 5.03
C ASN A 47 -2.63 11.72 3.67
N ASP A 48 -3.38 12.06 2.61
CA ASP A 48 -2.82 12.25 1.27
C ASP A 48 -1.93 13.49 1.17
N ARG A 49 -2.10 14.43 2.12
CA ARG A 49 -1.35 15.67 2.21
C ARG A 49 0.06 15.48 2.74
N ARG A 50 0.39 14.30 3.29
CA ARG A 50 1.76 13.96 3.69
C ARG A 50 2.52 13.38 2.50
N SER A 51 3.69 13.94 2.21
CA SER A 51 4.60 13.43 1.18
C SER A 51 5.22 12.08 1.59
N ASP A 52 5.32 11.84 2.90
CA ASP A 52 5.86 10.60 3.45
C ASP A 52 4.93 9.41 3.23
N VAL A 53 5.53 8.28 2.87
CA VAL A 53 4.82 7.01 2.74
C VAL A 53 4.58 6.44 4.13
N PRO A 54 3.32 6.09 4.48
CA PRO A 54 3.05 5.40 5.73
C PRO A 54 3.79 4.06 5.74
N ALA A 55 4.63 3.84 6.75
CA ALA A 55 5.40 2.60 6.91
C ALA A 55 4.52 1.34 6.87
N VAL A 56 3.28 1.46 7.33
CA VAL A 56 2.26 0.39 7.27
C VAL A 56 1.96 -0.02 5.82
N LEU A 57 1.86 0.92 4.88
CA LEU A 57 1.61 0.61 3.46
C LEU A 57 2.79 -0.16 2.85
N ILE A 58 4.02 0.27 3.13
CA ILE A 58 5.24 -0.42 2.66
C ILE A 58 5.32 -1.83 3.24
N SER A 59 5.09 -1.97 4.53
CA SER A 59 5.09 -3.26 5.21
C SER A 59 4.09 -4.23 4.58
N ARG A 60 2.87 -3.77 4.27
CA ARG A 60 1.84 -4.58 3.61
C ARG A 60 2.20 -4.94 2.17
N ILE A 61 2.76 -4.02 1.40
CA ILE A 61 3.29 -4.30 0.06
C ILE A 61 4.34 -5.42 0.13
N ASN A 62 5.28 -5.33 1.06
CA ASN A 62 6.33 -6.33 1.23
C ASN A 62 5.77 -7.69 1.68
N GLN A 63 4.76 -7.70 2.54
CA GLN A 63 4.07 -8.94 2.92
C GLN A 63 3.37 -9.59 1.72
N ILE A 64 2.67 -8.82 0.89
CA ILE A 64 2.02 -9.35 -0.32
C ILE A 64 3.07 -9.90 -1.30
N LEU A 65 4.15 -9.17 -1.54
CA LEU A 65 5.24 -9.60 -2.42
C LEU A 65 5.89 -10.91 -1.94
N ARG A 66 6.16 -11.02 -0.64
CA ARG A 66 6.66 -12.27 -0.04
C ARG A 66 5.67 -13.42 -0.22
N THR A 67 4.38 -13.17 -0.01
CA THR A 67 3.33 -14.20 -0.15
C THR A 67 3.15 -14.64 -1.60
N GLN A 68 3.28 -13.73 -2.57
CA GLN A 68 3.22 -14.07 -3.99
C GLN A 68 4.45 -14.86 -4.42
N ALA A 69 5.65 -14.49 -3.94
CA ALA A 69 6.89 -15.19 -4.25
C ALA A 69 7.00 -16.58 -3.63
N ASP A 70 6.21 -16.89 -2.60
CA ASP A 70 6.10 -18.22 -1.99
C ASP A 70 5.08 -19.12 -2.71
N LYS A 71 4.17 -18.51 -3.48
CA LYS A 71 3.14 -19.20 -4.27
C LYS A 71 3.57 -19.54 -5.69
N ASP A 72 4.77 -19.14 -6.09
CA ASP A 72 5.43 -19.44 -7.37
C ASP A 72 6.56 -20.45 -7.15
#